data_AF-A0A662IXN6-F1
#
_entry.id   AF-A0A662IXN6-F1
#
_cell.length_a   1.000
_cell.length_b   1.000
_cell.length_c   1.000
_cell.angle_alpha   90.00
_cell.angle_beta   90.00
_cell.angle_gamma   90.00
#
_symmetry.space_group_name_H-M   'P 1'
#
loop_
_entity.id
_entity.type
_entity.pdbx_description
1 polymer ?
#
loop_
_entity_poly.entity_id
_entity_poly.type
_entity_poly.pdbx_seq_one_letter_code
_entity_poly.pdbx_strand_id
1 'polypeptide(L)'
;MRTLEEALLKVKLVNPIVAENLLRLCELKGESWVKRSIARLGDVYECHRNTWAVRGRRKLGDSEPLYIVKLDEETGRFKCTCQQAYKPYASSRRGSCTHIGACLFHHLLS
;
A
#
# COMPACT_ATOMS: atom_id res chain seq x y z
N MET A 1 -5.95 -26.88 -24.77
CA MET A 1 -6.66 -25.60 -24.58
C MET A 1 -6.78 -25.12 -23.12
N ARG A 2 -6.45 -25.90 -22.07
CA ARG A 2 -6.53 -25.43 -20.66
C ARG A 2 -5.38 -24.53 -20.19
N THR A 3 -4.24 -24.54 -20.88
CA THR A 3 -3.01 -23.88 -20.42
C THR A 3 -2.95 -22.37 -20.63
N LEU A 4 -3.68 -21.82 -21.62
CA LEU A 4 -3.73 -20.38 -21.89
C LEU A 4 -4.72 -19.64 -20.97
N GLU A 5 -5.88 -20.23 -20.67
CA GLU A 5 -6.82 -19.68 -19.68
C GLU A 5 -6.22 -19.69 -18.27
N GLU A 6 -5.52 -20.76 -17.88
CA GLU A 6 -4.80 -20.83 -16.60
C GLU A 6 -3.61 -19.85 -16.51
N ALA A 7 -2.95 -19.56 -17.64
CA ALA A 7 -1.91 -18.54 -17.72
C ALA A 7 -2.49 -17.12 -17.68
N LEU A 8 -3.63 -16.88 -18.32
CA LEU A 8 -4.37 -15.61 -18.26
C LEU A 8 -4.97 -15.37 -16.85
N LEU A 9 -5.38 -16.43 -16.14
CA LEU A 9 -5.79 -16.38 -14.73
C LEU A 9 -4.64 -16.02 -13.77
N LYS A 10 -3.38 -16.18 -14.20
CA LYS A 10 -2.19 -15.81 -13.43
C LYS A 10 -1.62 -14.43 -13.76
N VAL A 11 -2.09 -13.79 -14.83
CA VAL A 11 -1.83 -12.36 -15.01
C VAL A 11 -2.78 -11.64 -14.07
N LYS A 12 -2.38 -11.46 -12.81
CA LYS A 12 -3.11 -10.63 -11.87
C LYS A 12 -3.27 -9.26 -12.54
N LEU A 13 -4.52 -8.93 -12.91
CA LEU A 13 -4.84 -7.65 -13.54
C LEU A 13 -4.38 -6.56 -12.58
N VAL A 14 -3.27 -5.92 -12.93
CA VAL A 14 -2.72 -4.81 -12.16
C VAL A 14 -3.77 -3.71 -12.19
N ASN A 15 -4.17 -3.24 -11.02
CA ASN A 15 -5.10 -2.12 -10.94
C ASN A 15 -4.34 -0.86 -11.43
N PRO A 16 -4.76 -0.21 -12.53
CA PRO A 16 -4.03 0.93 -13.09
C PRO A 16 -3.93 2.09 -12.09
N ILE A 17 -4.96 2.27 -11.24
CA ILE A 17 -4.95 3.30 -10.18
C ILE A 17 -3.82 3.04 -9.17
N VAL A 18 -3.57 1.77 -8.84
CA VAL A 18 -2.45 1.39 -7.95
C VAL A 18 -1.12 1.74 -8.61
N ALA A 19 -0.94 1.37 -9.88
CA ALA A 19 0.31 1.60 -10.61
C ALA A 19 0.60 3.11 -10.77
N GLU A 20 -0.39 3.90 -11.17
CA GLU A 20 -0.28 5.35 -11.32
C GLU A 20 0.06 6.05 -9.99
N ASN A 21 -0.62 5.65 -8.90
CA ASN A 21 -0.32 6.19 -7.58
C ASN A 21 1.10 5.83 -7.12
N LEU A 22 1.56 4.61 -7.40
CA LEU A 22 2.90 4.19 -7.02
C LEU A 22 3.97 5.03 -7.72
N LEU A 23 3.88 5.17 -9.05
CA LEU A 23 4.80 6.00 -9.83
C LEU A 23 4.85 7.43 -9.31
N ARG A 24 3.68 8.05 -9.13
CA ARG A 24 3.56 9.40 -8.58
C ARG A 24 4.19 9.52 -7.19
N LEU A 25 3.96 8.56 -6.30
CA LEU A 25 4.50 8.62 -4.93
C LEU A 25 6.00 8.35 -4.87
N CYS A 26 6.54 7.50 -5.76
CA CYS A 26 7.98 7.29 -5.90
C CYS A 26 8.70 8.61 -6.25
N GLU A 27 8.15 9.37 -7.20
CA GLU A 27 8.69 10.68 -7.59
C GLU A 27 8.59 11.71 -6.45
N LEU A 28 7.42 11.81 -5.79
CA LEU A 28 7.17 12.82 -4.76
C LEU A 28 7.91 12.57 -3.44
N LYS A 29 8.15 11.31 -3.07
CA LYS A 29 8.66 10.95 -1.73
C LYS A 29 10.13 10.52 -1.71
N GLY A 30 10.67 10.14 -2.86
CA GLY A 30 12.07 9.75 -3.01
C GLY A 30 12.45 8.44 -2.34
N GLU A 31 13.75 8.15 -2.39
CA GLU A 31 14.31 6.83 -2.11
C GLU A 31 14.08 6.33 -0.67
N SER A 32 14.15 7.22 0.32
CA SER A 32 13.93 6.85 1.73
C SER A 32 12.53 6.31 1.99
N TRP A 33 11.52 6.87 1.32
CA TRP A 33 10.16 6.37 1.42
C TRP A 33 10.01 5.02 0.72
N VAL A 34 10.60 4.86 -0.47
CA VAL A 34 10.61 3.60 -1.22
C VAL A 34 11.23 2.47 -0.39
N LYS A 35 12.45 2.67 0.12
CA LYS A 35 13.16 1.69 0.97
C LYS A 35 12.32 1.24 2.16
N ARG A 36 11.69 2.20 2.85
CA ARG A 36 10.85 1.92 4.02
C ARG A 36 9.53 1.22 3.67
N SER A 37 8.94 1.52 2.51
CA SER A 37 7.75 0.83 2.01
C SER A 37 8.07 -0.62 1.64
N ILE A 38 9.16 -0.86 0.92
CA ILE A 38 9.63 -2.21 0.55
C ILE A 38 9.97 -3.05 1.80
N ALA A 39 10.63 -2.45 2.80
CA ALA A 39 10.96 -3.13 4.06
C ALA A 39 9.75 -3.65 4.86
N ARG A 40 8.53 -3.26 4.46
CA ARG A 40 7.23 -3.64 5.05
C ARG A 40 6.45 -4.62 4.18
N LEU A 41 6.94 -5.03 3.02
CA LEU A 41 6.20 -5.90 2.10
C LEU A 41 5.70 -7.18 2.77
N GLY A 42 6.57 -7.86 3.51
CA GLY A 42 6.20 -9.08 4.24
C GLY A 42 5.26 -8.87 5.45
N ASP A 43 4.82 -7.63 5.70
CA ASP A 43 3.84 -7.29 6.74
C ASP A 43 2.46 -6.98 6.17
N VAL A 44 2.31 -6.97 4.84
CA VAL A 44 1.06 -6.66 4.15
C VAL A 44 0.23 -7.92 3.99
N TYR A 45 -1.06 -7.80 4.28
CA TYR A 45 -2.06 -8.83 4.06
C TYR A 45 -3.19 -8.23 3.22
N GLU A 46 -3.38 -8.77 2.01
CA GLU A 46 -4.54 -8.46 1.19
C GLU A 46 -5.81 -8.92 1.90
N CYS A 47 -6.70 -7.96 2.15
CA CYS A 47 -8.04 -8.22 2.62
C CYS A 47 -9.01 -8.09 1.44
N HIS A 48 -10.29 -8.07 1.76
CA HIS A 48 -11.38 -7.90 0.79
C HIS A 48 -11.52 -6.44 0.30
N ARG A 49 -11.99 -6.24 -0.96
CA ARG A 49 -12.40 -4.95 -1.55
C ARG A 49 -11.37 -3.83 -1.36
N ASN A 50 -10.21 -3.95 -2.02
CA ASN A 50 -9.15 -2.93 -2.03
C ASN A 50 -8.77 -2.41 -0.63
N THR A 51 -8.74 -3.35 0.32
CA THR A 51 -8.33 -3.10 1.69
C THR A 51 -7.15 -3.99 2.00
N TRP A 52 -6.17 -3.43 2.68
CA TRP A 52 -4.99 -4.13 3.14
C TRP A 52 -4.81 -3.91 4.63
N ALA A 53 -4.38 -4.95 5.32
CA ALA A 53 -3.89 -4.88 6.68
C ALA A 53 -2.37 -4.86 6.65
N VAL A 54 -1.74 -3.96 7.40
CA VAL A 54 -0.28 -3.87 7.51
C VAL A 54 0.10 -4.05 8.98
N ARG A 55 0.86 -5.11 9.28
CA ARG A 55 1.40 -5.33 10.62
C ARG A 55 2.38 -4.21 10.99
N GLY A 56 2.20 -3.64 12.17
CA GLY A 56 3.06 -2.61 12.69
C GLY A 56 4.43 -3.14 13.12
N ARG A 57 5.48 -2.37 12.84
CA ARG A 57 6.86 -2.63 13.23
C ARG A 57 7.42 -1.45 14.02
N ARG A 58 7.61 -1.63 15.34
CA ARG A 58 8.24 -0.61 16.22
C ARG A 58 9.62 -0.18 15.69
N LYS A 59 10.42 -1.11 15.16
CA LYS A 59 11.73 -0.82 14.54
C LYS A 59 11.66 0.12 13.33
N LEU A 60 10.49 0.28 12.72
CA LEU A 60 10.23 1.21 11.62
C LEU A 60 9.42 2.44 12.07
N GLY A 61 9.27 2.68 13.38
CA GLY A 61 8.60 3.87 13.94
C GLY A 61 7.08 3.77 14.02
N ASP A 62 6.53 2.55 13.99
CA ASP A 62 5.10 2.34 14.23
C ASP A 62 4.76 2.34 15.72
N SER A 63 3.66 3.02 16.06
CA SER A 63 3.10 3.07 17.40
C SER A 63 2.04 1.99 17.64
N GLU A 64 1.46 1.44 16.58
CA GLU A 64 0.33 0.51 16.65
C GLU A 64 0.73 -0.84 16.04
N PRO A 65 0.10 -1.94 16.51
CA PRO A 65 0.39 -3.28 16.00
C PRO A 65 -0.21 -3.53 14.62
N LEU A 66 -1.16 -2.71 14.17
CA LEU A 66 -1.91 -2.91 12.93
C LEU A 66 -2.33 -1.57 12.32
N TYR A 67 -2.25 -1.49 10.99
CA TYR A 67 -2.77 -0.38 10.21
C TYR A 67 -3.65 -0.90 9.10
N ILE A 68 -4.73 -0.18 8.80
CA ILE A 68 -5.62 -0.52 7.68
C ILE A 68 -5.42 0.53 6.60
N VAL A 69 -5.16 0.05 5.38
CA VAL A 69 -5.07 0.86 4.17
C VAL A 69 -6.26 0.51 3.29
N LYS A 70 -6.94 1.53 2.77
CA LYS A 70 -8.07 1.37 1.84
C LYS A 70 -7.84 2.23 0.61
N LEU A 71 -8.09 1.67 -0.57
CA LEU A 71 -8.30 2.44 -1.79
C LEU A 71 -9.79 2.78 -1.91
N ASP A 72 -10.05 4.07 -2.06
CA ASP A 72 -11.34 4.63 -2.39
C ASP A 72 -11.44 4.63 -3.92
N GLU A 73 -12.21 3.70 -4.49
CA GLU A 73 -12.28 3.49 -5.95
C GLU A 73 -12.91 4.67 -6.69
N GLU A 74 -13.83 5.40 -6.06
CA GLU A 74 -14.47 6.58 -6.66
C GLU A 74 -13.48 7.73 -6.82
N THR A 75 -12.60 7.92 -5.83
CA THR A 75 -11.64 9.04 -5.83
C THR A 75 -10.23 8.65 -6.25
N GLY A 76 -9.94 7.36 -6.38
CA GLY A 76 -8.60 6.81 -6.62
C GLY A 76 -7.61 7.06 -5.48
N ARG A 77 -8.09 7.44 -4.29
CA ARG A 77 -7.24 7.87 -3.16
C ARG A 77 -7.04 6.76 -2.13
N PHE A 78 -5.83 6.69 -1.60
CA PHE A 78 -5.50 5.80 -0.50
C PHE A 78 -5.67 6.50 0.85
N LYS A 79 -6.28 5.80 1.79
CA LYS A 79 -6.44 6.23 3.19
C LYS A 79 -5.80 5.19 4.09
N CYS A 80 -4.98 5.63 5.03
CA CYS A 80 -4.39 4.77 6.07
C CYS A 80 -4.84 5.22 7.46
N THR A 81 -5.11 4.28 8.36
CA THR A 81 -5.45 4.59 9.76
C THR A 81 -4.34 5.36 10.49
N CYS A 82 -3.07 5.25 10.03
CA CYS A 82 -1.97 6.04 10.58
C CYS A 82 -2.08 7.55 10.32
N GLN A 83 -3.01 7.98 9.46
CA GLN A 83 -3.24 9.38 9.07
C GLN A 83 -4.41 10.02 9.84
N GLN A 84 -5.08 9.27 10.72
CA GLN A 84 -6.18 9.82 11.52
C GLN A 84 -5.72 11.01 12.36
N ALA A 85 -6.53 12.07 12.42
CA ALA A 85 -6.12 13.37 12.95
C ALA A 85 -5.62 13.35 14.40
N TYR A 86 -6.10 12.40 15.21
CA TYR A 86 -5.68 12.22 16.59
C TYR A 86 -4.32 11.50 16.75
N LYS A 87 -3.71 11.03 15.64
CA LYS A 87 -2.42 10.33 15.67
C LYS A 87 -1.26 11.33 15.61
N PRO A 88 -0.16 11.08 16.36
CA PRO A 88 1.07 11.84 16.21
C PRO A 88 1.55 11.83 14.75
N TYR A 89 1.99 12.99 14.26
CA TYR A 89 2.50 13.18 12.89
C TYR A 89 1.49 12.88 11.77
N ALA A 90 0.18 12.87 12.06
CA ALA A 90 -0.86 12.66 11.05
C ALA A 90 -0.77 13.68 9.90
N SER A 91 -0.43 14.94 10.19
CA SER A 91 -0.28 16.03 9.22
C SER A 91 0.85 15.77 8.21
N SER A 92 2.02 15.31 8.65
CA SER A 92 3.17 15.04 7.77
C SER A 92 3.02 13.76 6.94
N ARG A 93 2.06 12.89 7.32
CA ARG A 93 1.75 11.62 6.65
C ARG A 93 0.57 11.71 5.69
N ARG A 94 -0.05 12.89 5.53
CA ARG A 94 -1.23 13.08 4.66
C ARG A 94 -0.94 12.59 3.24
N GLY A 95 -1.77 11.65 2.78
CA GLY A 95 -1.77 11.11 1.43
C GLY A 95 -0.67 10.11 1.05
N SER A 96 0.38 9.89 1.85
CA SER A 96 1.55 9.11 1.39
C SER A 96 2.42 8.50 2.50
N CYS A 97 1.84 7.74 3.44
CA CYS A 97 2.65 7.02 4.41
C CYS A 97 3.31 5.76 3.80
N THR A 98 4.33 5.22 4.47
CA THR A 98 5.02 4.00 4.01
C THR A 98 4.14 2.74 4.11
N HIS A 99 3.02 2.78 4.85
CA HIS A 99 2.03 1.69 4.83
C HIS A 99 1.26 1.66 3.50
N ILE A 100 0.87 2.83 2.99
CA ILE A 100 0.26 2.94 1.64
C ILE A 100 1.24 2.42 0.60
N GLY A 101 2.49 2.88 0.64
CA GLY A 101 3.52 2.41 -0.28
C GLY A 101 3.72 0.90 -0.23
N ALA A 102 3.76 0.31 0.97
CA ALA A 102 3.87 -1.15 1.12
C ALA A 102 2.71 -1.88 0.43
N CYS A 103 1.48 -1.39 0.55
CA CYS A 103 0.31 -1.99 -0.10
C CYS A 103 0.37 -1.86 -1.63
N LEU A 104 0.79 -0.71 -2.14
CA LEU A 104 0.96 -0.49 -3.58
C LEU A 104 2.02 -1.42 -4.17
N PHE A 105 3.19 -1.52 -3.54
CA PHE A 105 4.24 -2.44 -3.98
C PHE A 105 3.77 -3.90 -3.87
N HIS A 106 3.09 -4.28 -2.79
CA HIS A 106 2.55 -5.64 -2.61
C HIS A 106 1.58 -6.00 -3.73
N HIS A 107 0.65 -5.11 -4.08
CA HIS A 107 -0.35 -5.34 -5.13
C HIS A 107 0.26 -5.59 -6.51
N LEU A 108 1.45 -5.03 -6.78
CA LEU A 108 2.15 -5.25 -8.06
C LEU A 108 3.03 -6.49 -8.09
N LEU A 109 3.49 -6.96 -6.93
CA LEU A 109 4.50 -8.02 -6.81
C LEU A 109 3.94 -9.38 -6.39
N SER A 110 2.68 -9.43 -5.97
CA SER A 110 1.98 -10.61 -5.41
C SER A 110 0.62 -10.75 -6.07
#